data_AF-A0AAT9M6Z6-F1
#
_entry.id   AF-A0AAT9M6Z6-F1
#
_cell.length_a   1.000
_cell.length_b   1.000
_cell.length_c   1.000
_cell.angle_alpha   90.00
_cell.angle_beta   90.00
_cell.angle_gamma   90.00
#
_symmetry.space_group_name_H-M   'P 1'
#
loop_
_entity.id
_entity.type
_entity.pdbx_description
1 polymer ?
#
loop_
_entity_poly.entity_id
_entity_poly.type
_entity_poly.pdbx_seq_one_letter_code
_entity_poly.pdbx_strand_id
1 'polypeptide(L)'
;MFETPSGRFRAVAVAEAISWAGLLIGMFFKYAMGNAIGVHIFGSVHGVVFIAYVVLSLLARRALGWDNRTTVWALVASIPPFGSVVFERWASRTGRLAERAVAIN
;
A
#
# COMPACT_ATOMS: atom_id res chain seq x y z
N MET A 1 9.05 -2.13 -12.99
CA MET A 1 8.25 -2.11 -11.75
C MET A 1 6.92 -2.84 -11.92
N PHE A 2 6.14 -2.57 -12.97
CA PHE A 2 4.80 -3.17 -13.12
C PHE A 2 4.77 -4.58 -13.74
N GLU A 3 5.91 -5.09 -14.22
CA GLU A 3 6.01 -6.44 -14.80
C GLU A 3 5.88 -7.54 -13.74
N THR A 4 6.37 -7.31 -12.52
CA THR A 4 6.46 -8.34 -11.49
C THR A 4 5.44 -8.14 -10.36
N PRO A 5 4.93 -9.21 -9.73
CA PRO A 5 4.09 -9.12 -8.54
C PRO A 5 4.70 -8.25 -7.44
N SER A 6 5.99 -8.43 -7.15
CA SER A 6 6.71 -7.62 -6.16
C SER A 6 6.72 -6.13 -6.51
N GLY A 7 6.98 -5.79 -7.77
CA GLY A 7 7.06 -4.40 -8.20
C GLY A 7 5.69 -3.72 -8.25
N ARG A 8 4.62 -4.42 -8.63
CA ARG A 8 3.23 -3.93 -8.50
C ARG A 8 2.87 -3.64 -7.06
N PHE A 9 3.23 -4.53 -6.14
CA PHE A 9 3.00 -4.32 -4.71
C PHE A 9 3.78 -3.11 -4.17
N ARG A 10 5.06 -2.98 -4.51
CA ARG A 10 5.87 -1.81 -4.14
C ARG A 10 5.25 -0.50 -4.64
N ALA A 11 4.74 -0.50 -5.87
CA ALA A 11 4.18 0.70 -6.48
C ALA A 11 2.94 1.15 -5.72
N VAL A 12 2.03 0.22 -5.41
CA VAL A 12 0.82 0.56 -4.66
C VAL A 12 1.11 0.91 -3.21
N ALA A 13 2.12 0.31 -2.58
CA ALA A 13 2.54 0.70 -1.23
C ALA A 13 3.04 2.15 -1.19
N VAL A 14 3.85 2.56 -2.16
CA VAL A 14 4.30 3.96 -2.26
C VAL A 14 3.15 4.90 -2.61
N ALA A 15 2.27 4.52 -3.54
CA ALA A 15 1.11 5.32 -3.90
C ALA A 15 0.16 5.51 -2.70
N GLU A 16 -0.04 4.48 -1.89
CA GLU A 16 -0.86 4.51 -0.68
C GLU A 16 -0.28 5.51 0.33
N ALA A 17 1.02 5.45 0.59
CA ALA A 17 1.70 6.41 1.46
C ALA A 17 1.64 7.86 0.96
N ILE A 18 1.76 8.08 -0.35
CA ILE A 18 1.62 9.42 -0.95
C ILE A 18 0.18 9.92 -0.80
N SER A 19 -0.82 9.05 -1.02
CA SER A 19 -2.23 9.43 -0.87
C SER A 19 -2.59 9.77 0.58
N TRP A 20 -1.99 9.09 1.57
CA TRP A 20 -2.05 9.47 2.98
C TRP A 20 -1.47 10.86 3.24
N ALA A 21 -0.30 11.18 2.65
CA ALA A 21 0.29 12.51 2.78
C ALA A 21 -0.65 13.60 2.23
N GLY A 22 -1.25 13.36 1.05
CA GLY A 22 -2.28 14.23 0.50
C GLY A 22 -3.48 14.39 1.43
N LEU A 23 -3.96 13.30 2.01
CA LEU A 23 -5.09 13.33 2.95
C LEU A 23 -4.77 14.14 4.22
N LEU A 24 -3.56 13.99 4.78
CA LEU A 24 -3.09 14.78 5.92
C LEU A 24 -2.99 16.26 5.58
N ILE A 25 -2.51 16.60 4.37
CA ILE A 25 -2.53 17.97 3.87
C ILE A 25 -3.98 18.47 3.79
N GLY A 26 -4.90 17.71 3.20
CA GLY A 26 -6.32 18.06 3.16
C GLY A 26 -6.91 18.31 4.55
N MET A 27 -6.56 17.48 5.54
CA MET A 27 -6.98 17.66 6.93
C MET A 27 -6.40 18.94 7.54
N PHE A 28 -5.13 19.26 7.27
CA PHE A 28 -4.51 20.50 7.71
C PHE A 28 -5.29 21.72 7.17
N PHE A 29 -5.60 21.77 5.87
CA PHE A 29 -6.41 22.85 5.29
C PHE A 29 -7.82 22.92 5.89
N LYS A 30 -8.45 21.78 6.15
CA LYS A 30 -9.77 21.73 6.78
C LYS A 30 -9.75 22.38 8.17
N TYR A 31 -8.77 22.04 9.00
CA TYR A 31 -8.73 22.53 10.38
C TYR A 31 -8.09 23.91 10.54
N ALA A 32 -7.08 24.26 9.72
CA ALA A 32 -6.39 25.54 9.80
C ALA A 32 -7.08 26.66 9.02
N MET A 33 -7.76 26.33 7.91
CA MET A 33 -8.33 27.30 6.97
C MET A 33 -9.83 27.11 6.76
N GLY A 34 -10.47 26.19 7.49
CA GLY A 34 -11.91 25.93 7.38
C GLY A 34 -12.36 25.33 6.05
N ASN A 35 -11.44 24.92 5.17
CA ASN A 35 -11.74 24.47 3.82
C ASN A 35 -11.62 22.94 3.69
N ALA A 36 -12.75 22.26 3.54
CA ALA A 36 -12.81 20.80 3.44
C ALA A 36 -12.55 20.22 2.04
N ILE A 37 -12.40 21.05 1.00
CA ILE A 37 -12.29 20.56 -0.39
C ILE A 37 -11.11 19.60 -0.58
N GLY A 38 -9.99 19.87 0.11
CA GLY A 38 -8.80 19.01 0.08
C GLY A 38 -9.09 17.61 0.62
N VAL A 39 -9.88 17.49 1.69
CA VAL A 39 -10.27 16.18 2.26
C VAL A 39 -11.15 15.40 1.29
N HIS A 40 -12.06 16.07 0.55
CA HIS A 40 -12.90 15.38 -0.42
C HIS A 40 -12.09 14.83 -1.60
N ILE A 41 -11.17 15.62 -2.15
CA ILE A 41 -10.32 15.20 -3.26
C ILE A 41 -9.35 14.11 -2.81
N PHE A 42 -8.52 14.40 -1.80
CA PHE A 42 -7.50 13.46 -1.34
C PHE A 42 -8.10 12.23 -0.68
N GLY A 43 -9.24 12.35 0.01
CA GLY A 43 -9.96 11.22 0.59
C GLY A 43 -10.49 10.26 -0.47
N SER A 44 -11.06 10.78 -1.57
CA SER A 44 -11.52 9.94 -2.68
C SER A 44 -10.36 9.24 -3.38
N VAL A 45 -9.26 9.96 -3.63
CA VAL A 45 -8.04 9.39 -4.21
C VAL A 45 -7.46 8.31 -3.29
N HIS A 46 -7.32 8.61 -2.00
CA HIS A 46 -6.82 7.67 -1.01
C HIS A 46 -7.70 6.42 -0.92
N GLY A 47 -9.02 6.55 -0.93
CA GLY A 47 -9.94 5.41 -0.91
C GLY A 47 -9.74 4.46 -2.09
N VAL A 48 -9.57 4.99 -3.31
CA VAL A 48 -9.27 4.16 -4.50
C VAL A 48 -7.92 3.47 -4.36
N VAL A 49 -6.88 4.19 -3.92
CA VAL A 49 -5.54 3.63 -3.73
C VAL A 49 -5.52 2.57 -2.62
N PHE A 50 -6.26 2.78 -1.54
CA PHE A 50 -6.42 1.82 -0.44
C PHE A 50 -7.05 0.51 -0.94
N ILE A 51 -8.11 0.58 -1.74
CA ILE A 51 -8.73 -0.62 -2.34
C ILE A 51 -7.72 -1.33 -3.25
N ALA A 52 -6.99 -0.59 -4.08
CA ALA A 52 -5.95 -1.15 -4.93
C ALA A 52 -4.85 -1.84 -4.10
N TYR A 53 -4.45 -1.25 -2.98
CA TYR A 53 -3.46 -1.82 -2.06
C TYR A 53 -3.96 -3.15 -1.47
N VAL A 54 -5.21 -3.21 -1.01
CA VAL A 54 -5.82 -4.44 -0.47
C VAL A 54 -5.85 -5.54 -1.54
N VAL A 55 -6.34 -5.23 -2.74
CA VAL A 55 -6.41 -6.20 -3.85
C VAL A 55 -5.02 -6.71 -4.22
N LEU A 56 -4.04 -5.80 -4.39
CA LEU A 56 -2.67 -6.18 -4.71
C LEU A 56 -1.98 -6.94 -3.58
N SER A 57 -2.33 -6.69 -2.31
CA SER A 57 -1.85 -7.49 -1.17
C SER A 57 -2.33 -8.94 -1.24
N LEU A 58 -3.61 -9.15 -1.60
CA LEU A 58 -4.18 -10.49 -1.75
C LEU A 58 -3.63 -11.22 -2.98
N LEU A 59 -3.35 -10.51 -4.07
CA LEU A 59 -2.68 -11.07 -5.24
C LEU A 59 -1.21 -11.40 -4.94
N ALA A 60 -0.49 -10.50 -4.27
CA ALA A 60 0.88 -10.70 -3.82
C ALA A 60 0.99 -11.91 -2.89
N ARG A 61 0.01 -12.12 -2.00
CA ARG A 61 -0.05 -13.33 -1.18
C ARG A 61 0.00 -14.60 -2.02
N ARG A 62 -0.77 -14.68 -3.11
CA ARG A 62 -0.80 -15.86 -3.98
C ARG A 62 0.50 -16.00 -4.78
N ALA A 63 0.97 -14.92 -5.39
CA ALA A 63 2.14 -14.93 -6.27
C ALA A 63 3.46 -15.14 -5.52
N LEU A 64 3.61 -14.51 -4.36
CA LEU A 64 4.81 -14.57 -3.52
C LEU A 64 4.69 -15.64 -2.43
N GLY A 65 3.52 -16.28 -2.31
CA GLY A 65 3.18 -17.31 -1.32
C GLY A 65 3.37 -16.83 0.12
N TRP A 66 2.79 -15.67 0.44
CA TRP A 66 2.74 -15.17 1.80
C TRP A 66 1.85 -16.06 2.67
N ASP A 67 2.28 -16.26 3.92
CA ASP A 67 1.46 -16.88 4.94
C ASP A 67 0.36 -15.91 5.44
N ASN A 68 -0.56 -16.43 6.25
CA ASN A 68 -1.62 -15.64 6.88
C ASN A 68 -1.06 -14.46 7.67
N ARG A 69 0.03 -14.67 8.40
CA ARG A 69 0.62 -13.63 9.25
C ARG A 69 1.16 -12.47 8.42
N THR A 70 1.91 -12.75 7.35
CA THR A 70 2.41 -11.71 6.45
C THR A 70 1.26 -10.96 5.76
N THR A 71 0.21 -11.68 5.32
CA THR A 71 -0.96 -11.05 4.68
C THR A 71 -1.69 -10.11 5.65
N VAL A 72 -1.93 -10.56 6.88
CA VAL A 72 -2.59 -9.73 7.91
C VAL A 72 -1.75 -8.50 8.21
N TRP A 73 -0.43 -8.64 8.36
CA TRP A 73 0.44 -7.49 8.57
C TRP A 73 0.44 -6.50 7.40
N ALA A 74 0.32 -6.99 6.15
CA ALA A 74 0.17 -6.12 4.98
C ALA A 74 -1.12 -5.29 5.07
N LEU A 75 -2.25 -5.94 5.36
CA LEU A 75 -3.55 -5.27 5.43
C LEU A 75 -3.66 -4.30 6.61
N VAL A 76 -3.08 -4.65 7.76
CA VAL A 76 -3.03 -3.75 8.92
C VAL A 76 -2.14 -2.54 8.62
N ALA A 77 -1.10 -2.71 7.81
CA ALA A 77 -0.17 -1.63 7.48
C ALA A 77 -0.78 -0.51 6.64
N SER A 78 -1.92 -0.70 5.96
CA SER A 78 -2.62 0.39 5.25
C SER A 78 -3.54 1.23 6.15
N ILE A 79 -3.71 0.87 7.43
CA ILE A 79 -4.52 1.63 8.39
C ILE A 79 -3.76 2.85 8.94
N PRO A 80 -2.52 2.71 9.46
CA PRO A 80 -1.77 3.88 9.91
C PRO A 80 -1.12 4.62 8.72
N PRO A 81 -0.99 5.95 8.80
CA PRO A 81 -0.26 6.72 7.79
C PRO A 81 1.13 6.15 7.54
N PHE A 82 1.50 6.01 6.27
CA PHE A 82 2.80 5.51 5.81
C PHE A 82 3.14 4.06 6.19
N GLY A 83 2.22 3.33 6.83
CA GLY A 83 2.48 1.95 7.26
C GLY A 83 2.75 1.01 6.09
N SER A 84 2.11 1.23 4.95
CA SER A 84 2.30 0.48 3.70
C SER A 84 3.77 0.45 3.25
N VAL A 85 4.49 1.57 3.34
CA VAL A 85 5.92 1.68 3.01
C VAL A 85 6.80 1.03 4.08
N VAL A 86 6.43 1.13 5.36
CA VAL A 86 7.14 0.42 6.44
C VAL A 86 7.04 -1.08 6.22
N PHE A 87 5.85 -1.59 5.91
CA PHE A 87 5.63 -2.99 5.58
C PHE A 87 6.38 -3.39 4.31
N GLU A 88 6.32 -2.60 3.24
CA GLU A 88 7.06 -2.85 1.99
C GLU A 88 8.57 -3.01 2.25
N ARG A 89 9.16 -2.10 3.03
CA ARG A 89 10.59 -2.16 3.38
C ARG A 89 10.93 -3.39 4.19
N TRP A 90 10.10 -3.73 5.17
CA TRP A 90 10.27 -4.95 5.97
C TRP A 90 10.13 -6.22 5.11
N ALA A 91 9.12 -6.28 4.24
CA ALA A 91 8.87 -7.40 3.34
C ALA A 91 10.02 -7.55 2.33
N SER A 92 10.55 -6.45 1.80
CA SER A 92 11.73 -6.44 0.95
C SER A 92 12.96 -6.99 1.68
N ARG A 93 13.23 -6.53 2.91
CA ARG A 93 14.41 -6.94 3.69
C ARG A 93 14.38 -8.39 4.12
N THR A 94 13.18 -8.95 4.28
CA THR A 94 12.99 -10.34 4.74
C THR A 94 12.75 -11.33 3.59
N GLY A 95 12.97 -10.91 2.34
CA GLY A 95 12.80 -11.76 1.16
C GLY A 95 11.35 -12.09 0.80
N ARG A 96 10.37 -11.49 1.49
CA ARG A 96 8.93 -11.70 1.21
C ARG A 96 8.51 -11.12 -0.14
N LEU A 97 9.30 -10.21 -0.71
CA LEU A 97 9.09 -9.70 -2.07
C LEU A 97 9.97 -10.39 -3.12
N ALA A 98 10.67 -11.47 -2.77
CA ALA A 98 11.40 -12.25 -3.75
C ALA A 98 10.41 -13.03 -4.62
N GLU A 99 10.59 -12.96 -5.93
CA GLU A 99 9.79 -13.75 -6.87
C GLU A 99 10.10 -15.24 -6.65
N ARG A 100 9.06 -16.08 -6.66
CA ARG A 100 9.28 -17.53 -6.68
C ARG A 100 9.80 -17.89 -8.06
N ALA A 101 10.96 -18.53 -8.13
CA ALA A 101 11.39 -19.18 -9.36
C ALA A 101 10.30 -20.18 -9.74
N VAL A 102 9.76 -20.07 -10.96
CA VAL A 102 8.94 -21.13 -11.54
C VAL A 102 9.85 -22.35 -11.59
N ALA A 103 9.54 -23.37 -10.81
CA ALA A 103 10.16 -24.68 -10.96
C ALA A 103 9.72 -25.19 -12.35
N ILE A 104 10.55 -24.97 -13.36
CA ILE A 104 10.42 -25.66 -14.63
C ILE A 104 10.87 -27.09 -14.34
N ASN A 105 9.89 -27.96 -14.08
CA ASN A 105 10.06 -29.41 -14.12
C ASN A 105 9.50 -29.91 -15.45
#